data_AF-A0A9W8JXC2-F1
#
_entry.id   AF-A0A9W8JXC2-F1
#
_cell.length_a   1.000
_cell.length_b   1.000
_cell.length_c   1.000
_cell.angle_alpha   90.00
_cell.angle_beta   90.00
_cell.angle_gamma   90.00
#
_symmetry.space_group_name_H-M   'P 1'
#
loop_
_entity.id
_entity.type
_entity.pdbx_description
1 polymer ?
#
loop_
_entity_poly.entity_id
_entity_poly.type
_entity_poly.pdbx_seq_one_letter_code
_entity_poly.pdbx_strand_id
1 'polypeptide(L)'
;MAEGGQSSSLSSALRNLWTSNGLPEEFLRHLKLRGDADSAVNSSFRLGLAAQIAIGLAGLSSAYLHYLCSGVEQDVSVDARHAALSFHSEAWYTVGEALPAGEVWDSIAGLYPTKGGGWVRIHTNFSHHRKGVLDILRIAETAETQALRSQVAEALLTWDSEHLEDECARHGMCVAAMRSYDEWQKHPHAKALIGVPPLEIRRVDQGTVPTTKFADDSKNRRPLEGVKVLDLSRVLAGPVAGRTLAGLTVYLAFRSVSDLKVS
;
A
#
# COMPACT_ATOMS: atom_id res chain seq x y z
N MET A 1 26.47 -27.41 11.57
CA MET A 1 25.21 -28.15 11.52
C MET A 1 24.18 -27.40 12.36
N ALA A 2 23.31 -26.67 11.70
CA ALA A 2 22.15 -26.01 12.31
C ALA A 2 21.00 -26.15 11.31
N GLU A 3 20.56 -27.39 11.13
CA GLU A 3 19.31 -27.70 10.45
C GLU A 3 18.21 -27.74 11.50
N GLY A 4 17.22 -26.88 11.34
CA GLY A 4 16.11 -26.74 12.27
C GLY A 4 15.33 -25.44 12.09
N GLY A 5 15.16 -24.99 10.84
CA GLY A 5 14.21 -23.92 10.55
C GLY A 5 12.80 -24.47 10.76
N GLN A 6 12.18 -24.16 11.89
CA GLN A 6 10.76 -24.44 12.10
C GLN A 6 9.98 -23.81 10.94
N SER A 7 9.31 -24.63 10.14
CA SER A 7 8.29 -24.17 9.20
C SER A 7 7.22 -23.49 10.04
N SER A 8 7.18 -22.16 10.04
CA SER A 8 6.10 -21.45 10.71
C SER A 8 4.80 -21.86 10.04
N SER A 9 3.83 -22.31 10.84
CA SER A 9 2.48 -22.53 10.34
C SER A 9 2.01 -21.24 9.67
N LEU A 10 1.50 -21.32 8.44
CA LEU A 10 0.95 -20.17 7.74
C LEU A 10 -0.10 -19.49 8.63
N SER A 11 -0.07 -18.15 8.69
CA SER A 11 -1.01 -17.40 9.51
C SER A 11 -2.45 -17.58 9.01
N SER A 12 -3.42 -17.52 9.93
CA SER A 12 -4.84 -17.53 9.57
C SER A 12 -5.20 -16.37 8.63
N ALA A 13 -4.56 -15.20 8.81
CA ALA A 13 -4.73 -14.06 7.93
C ALA A 13 -4.36 -14.37 6.48
N LEU A 14 -3.22 -15.03 6.25
CA LEU A 14 -2.79 -15.45 4.92
C LEU A 14 -3.78 -16.43 4.29
N ARG A 15 -4.15 -17.49 5.04
CA ARG A 15 -5.09 -18.50 4.56
C ARG A 15 -6.43 -17.86 4.19
N ASN A 16 -6.95 -17.01 5.07
CA ASN A 16 -8.22 -16.32 4.85
C ASN A 16 -8.18 -15.42 3.62
N LEU A 17 -7.09 -14.66 3.39
CA LEU A 17 -6.94 -13.84 2.19
C LEU A 17 -6.90 -14.68 0.91
N TRP A 18 -6.27 -15.84 0.94
CA TRP A 18 -6.20 -16.72 -0.22
C TRP A 18 -7.56 -17.36 -0.53
N THR A 19 -8.18 -18.00 0.46
CA THR A 19 -9.41 -18.78 0.25
C THR A 19 -10.65 -17.91 0.06
N SER A 20 -10.71 -16.71 0.66
CA SER A 20 -11.83 -15.79 0.45
C SER A 20 -11.94 -15.29 -1.00
N ASN A 21 -10.87 -15.39 -1.78
CA ASN A 21 -10.84 -15.06 -3.20
C ASN A 21 -11.08 -16.27 -4.12
N GLY A 22 -11.52 -17.41 -3.56
CA GLY A 22 -11.85 -18.61 -4.34
C GLY A 22 -10.65 -19.40 -4.84
N LEU A 23 -9.45 -19.16 -4.29
CA LEU A 23 -8.23 -19.86 -4.66
C LEU A 23 -8.07 -21.19 -3.89
N PRO A 24 -7.49 -22.24 -4.51
CA PRO A 24 -7.41 -23.58 -3.92
C PRO A 24 -6.50 -23.64 -2.70
N GLU A 25 -7.04 -24.09 -1.56
CA GLU A 25 -6.33 -24.13 -0.29
C GLU A 25 -5.11 -25.07 -0.32
N GLU A 26 -5.19 -26.17 -1.07
CA GLU A 26 -4.12 -27.14 -1.26
C GLU A 26 -2.86 -26.53 -1.89
N PHE A 27 -3.02 -25.47 -2.69
CA PHE A 27 -1.90 -24.83 -3.38
C PHE A 27 -1.04 -23.99 -2.43
N LEU A 28 -1.55 -23.66 -1.24
CA LEU A 28 -0.77 -23.02 -0.17
C LEU A 28 0.46 -23.84 0.26
N ARG A 29 0.48 -25.16 -0.01
CA ARG A 29 1.64 -26.03 0.26
C ARG A 29 2.91 -25.56 -0.43
N HIS A 30 2.79 -24.83 -1.54
CA HIS A 30 3.92 -24.32 -2.32
C HIS A 30 4.51 -23.02 -1.77
N LEU A 31 3.83 -22.35 -0.82
CA LEU A 31 4.34 -21.13 -0.22
C LEU A 31 5.16 -21.42 1.04
N LYS A 32 6.43 -21.02 1.01
CA LYS A 32 7.41 -21.19 2.10
C LYS A 32 7.78 -19.82 2.66
N LEU A 33 7.28 -19.49 3.84
CA LEU A 33 7.66 -18.28 4.55
C LEU A 33 8.85 -18.57 5.46
N ARG A 34 9.89 -17.73 5.41
CA ARG A 34 11.14 -17.89 6.16
C ARG A 34 11.45 -16.66 7.01
N GLY A 35 12.17 -16.87 8.11
CA GLY A 35 12.58 -15.81 9.03
C GLY A 35 11.46 -15.34 9.97
N ASP A 36 11.83 -14.49 10.92
CA ASP A 36 10.88 -13.81 11.80
C ASP A 36 10.44 -12.49 11.17
N ALA A 37 9.15 -12.42 10.82
CA ALA A 37 8.60 -11.31 10.08
C ALA A 37 8.59 -10.00 10.88
N ASP A 38 8.26 -10.04 12.17
CA ASP A 38 7.99 -8.82 12.93
C ASP A 38 9.19 -8.33 13.75
N SER A 39 10.28 -9.11 13.82
CA SER A 39 11.55 -8.61 14.37
C SER A 39 12.24 -7.60 13.45
N ALA A 40 11.81 -7.48 12.20
CA ALA A 40 12.49 -6.67 11.19
C ALA A 40 12.18 -5.17 11.28
N VAL A 41 11.06 -4.77 11.90
CA VAL A 41 10.59 -3.36 11.92
C VAL A 41 10.04 -3.02 13.30
N ASN A 42 10.55 -1.96 13.92
CA ASN A 42 10.01 -1.44 15.18
C ASN A 42 8.71 -0.68 14.93
N SER A 43 7.58 -1.37 15.03
CA SER A 43 6.24 -0.82 14.78
C SER A 43 5.20 -1.41 15.73
N SER A 44 4.17 -0.62 16.05
CA SER A 44 2.98 -1.12 16.74
C SER A 44 2.13 -2.07 15.88
N PHE A 45 2.41 -2.16 14.57
CA PHE A 45 1.75 -3.06 13.64
C PHE A 45 2.71 -4.16 13.15
N ARG A 46 2.14 -5.31 12.78
CA ARG A 46 2.87 -6.47 12.22
C ARG A 46 3.26 -6.23 10.75
N LEU A 47 4.06 -5.19 10.50
CA LEU A 47 4.39 -4.72 9.15
C LEU A 47 5.20 -5.74 8.36
N GLY A 48 6.13 -6.44 9.00
CA GLY A 48 6.91 -7.46 8.30
C GLY A 48 6.06 -8.68 7.97
N LEU A 49 5.13 -9.09 8.84
CA LEU A 49 4.15 -10.11 8.48
C LEU A 49 3.28 -9.66 7.30
N ALA A 50 2.76 -8.43 7.33
CA ALA A 50 1.95 -7.89 6.24
C ALA A 50 2.72 -7.88 4.91
N ALA A 51 3.98 -7.46 4.93
CA ALA A 51 4.86 -7.48 3.76
C ALA A 51 5.08 -8.90 3.21
N GLN A 52 5.40 -9.84 4.11
CA GLN A 52 5.66 -11.22 3.74
C GLN A 52 4.42 -11.92 3.17
N ILE A 53 3.24 -11.68 3.75
CA ILE A 53 1.97 -12.20 3.23
C ILE A 53 1.67 -11.60 1.85
N ALA A 54 1.75 -10.27 1.70
CA ALA A 54 1.42 -9.62 0.44
C ALA A 54 2.31 -10.08 -0.72
N ILE A 55 3.62 -10.13 -0.50
CA ILE A 55 4.60 -10.59 -1.49
C ILE A 55 4.44 -12.10 -1.74
N GLY A 56 4.25 -12.89 -0.69
CA GLY A 56 4.07 -14.33 -0.78
C GLY A 56 2.84 -14.73 -1.57
N LEU A 57 1.69 -14.10 -1.30
CA LEU A 57 0.45 -14.36 -2.03
C LEU A 57 0.51 -13.85 -3.48
N ALA A 58 1.19 -12.73 -3.76
CA ALA A 58 1.41 -12.28 -5.14
C ALA A 58 2.27 -13.28 -5.93
N GLY A 59 3.37 -13.75 -5.34
CA GLY A 59 4.23 -14.78 -5.94
C GLY A 59 3.50 -16.11 -6.13
N LEU A 60 2.75 -16.55 -5.12
CA LEU A 60 1.97 -17.80 -5.19
C LEU A 60 0.85 -17.71 -6.24
N SER A 61 0.18 -16.57 -6.36
CA SER A 61 -0.83 -16.34 -7.40
C SER A 61 -0.21 -16.45 -8.80
N SER A 62 1.00 -15.93 -8.97
CA SER A 62 1.75 -16.06 -10.23
C SER A 62 2.16 -17.49 -10.53
N ALA A 63 2.62 -18.25 -9.51
CA ALA A 63 2.95 -19.67 -9.67
C ALA A 63 1.70 -20.51 -9.98
N TYR A 64 0.57 -20.18 -9.36
CA TYR A 64 -0.71 -20.85 -9.65
C TYR A 64 -1.19 -20.57 -11.07
N LEU A 65 -1.10 -19.32 -11.53
CA LEU A 65 -1.41 -18.98 -12.91
C LEU A 65 -0.49 -19.72 -13.89
N HIS A 66 0.81 -19.79 -13.59
CA HIS A 66 1.75 -20.57 -14.39
C HIS A 66 1.32 -22.04 -14.48
N TYR A 67 0.99 -22.66 -13.34
CA TYR A 67 0.49 -24.03 -13.27
C TYR A 67 -0.79 -24.23 -14.12
N LEU A 68 -1.75 -23.30 -14.07
CA LEU A 68 -2.96 -23.37 -14.90
C LEU A 68 -2.66 -23.32 -16.40
N CYS A 69 -1.59 -22.62 -16.80
CA CYS A 69 -1.18 -22.51 -18.20
C CYS A 69 -0.28 -23.66 -18.67
N SER A 70 0.60 -24.20 -17.82
CA SER A 70 1.67 -25.13 -18.22
C SER A 70 1.58 -26.53 -17.58
N GLY A 71 0.78 -26.69 -16.53
CA GLY A 71 0.75 -27.89 -15.69
C GLY A 71 1.97 -28.05 -14.76
N VAL A 72 2.90 -27.09 -14.74
CA VAL A 72 4.13 -27.16 -13.94
C VAL A 72 3.92 -26.48 -12.59
N GLU A 73 4.09 -27.23 -11.50
CA GLU A 73 4.09 -26.68 -10.14
C GLU A 73 5.45 -26.04 -9.78
N GLN A 74 5.41 -24.98 -8.98
CA GLN A 74 6.61 -24.28 -8.49
C GLN A 74 6.42 -23.85 -7.04
N ASP A 75 7.48 -23.98 -6.24
CA ASP A 75 7.53 -23.45 -4.88
C ASP A 75 7.89 -21.95 -4.87
N VAL A 76 7.26 -21.19 -3.98
CA VAL A 76 7.51 -19.77 -3.74
C VAL A 76 8.08 -19.61 -2.34
N SER A 77 9.25 -18.99 -2.22
CA SER A 77 9.87 -18.71 -0.92
C SER A 77 9.99 -17.22 -0.69
N VAL A 78 9.55 -16.74 0.49
CA VAL A 78 9.68 -15.32 0.88
C VAL A 78 10.36 -15.22 2.24
N ASP A 79 11.52 -14.57 2.24
CA ASP A 79 12.22 -14.22 3.47
C ASP A 79 11.65 -12.93 4.08
N ALA A 80 11.41 -12.96 5.40
CA ALA A 80 10.88 -11.86 6.19
C ALA A 80 11.66 -10.55 6.03
N ARG A 81 13.00 -10.61 6.07
CA ARG A 81 13.86 -9.43 5.97
C ARG A 81 13.81 -8.84 4.57
N HIS A 82 13.82 -9.70 3.55
CA HIS A 82 13.69 -9.25 2.16
C HIS A 82 12.33 -8.59 1.90
N ALA A 83 11.25 -9.16 2.47
CA ALA A 83 9.92 -8.59 2.36
C ALA A 83 9.83 -7.19 2.99
N ALA A 84 10.36 -7.01 4.20
CA ALA A 84 10.41 -5.72 4.88
C ALA A 84 11.22 -4.68 4.08
N LEU A 85 12.39 -5.06 3.55
CA LEU A 85 13.21 -4.19 2.69
C LEU A 85 12.49 -3.81 1.39
N SER A 86 11.74 -4.75 0.79
CA SER A 86 10.93 -4.48 -0.40
C SER A 86 9.82 -3.47 -0.14
N PHE A 87 9.19 -3.54 1.04
CA PHE A 87 8.18 -2.56 1.50
C PHE A 87 8.77 -1.17 1.79
N HIS A 88 10.08 -1.09 2.05
CA HIS A 88 10.81 0.17 2.25
C HIS A 88 11.69 0.52 1.04
N SER A 89 11.40 -0.02 -0.15
CA SER A 89 12.25 0.13 -1.33
C SER A 89 12.44 1.58 -1.80
N GLU A 90 11.52 2.49 -1.45
CA GLU A 90 11.62 3.92 -1.72
C GLU A 90 12.80 4.60 -1.02
N ALA A 91 13.34 3.99 0.05
CA ALA A 91 14.55 4.49 0.69
C ALA A 91 15.85 4.05 -0.03
N TRP A 92 15.76 3.12 -0.98
CA TRP A 92 16.92 2.43 -1.56
C TRP A 92 17.01 2.52 -3.09
N TYR A 93 16.05 3.16 -3.76
CA TYR A 93 16.09 3.30 -5.22
C TYR A 93 17.05 4.40 -5.66
N THR A 94 17.73 4.18 -6.79
CA THR A 94 18.63 5.15 -7.41
C THR A 94 18.12 5.57 -8.78
N VAL A 95 18.43 6.80 -9.16
CA VAL A 95 18.20 7.36 -10.50
C VAL A 95 19.55 7.84 -11.02
N GLY A 96 20.08 7.19 -12.06
CA GLY A 96 21.44 7.45 -12.54
C GLY A 96 22.50 7.18 -11.46
N GLU A 97 22.38 6.07 -10.75
CA GLU A 97 23.27 5.63 -9.65
C GLU A 97 23.26 6.50 -8.38
N ALA A 98 22.55 7.63 -8.38
CA ALA A 98 22.39 8.49 -7.20
C ALA A 98 21.05 8.23 -6.51
N LEU A 99 21.04 8.33 -5.18
CA LEU A 99 19.78 8.47 -4.44
C LEU A 99 19.13 9.81 -4.85
N PRO A 100 17.83 9.84 -5.16
CA PRO A 100 17.13 11.08 -5.43
C PRO A 100 17.29 12.07 -4.28
N ALA A 101 17.66 13.31 -4.62
CA ALA A 101 17.76 14.40 -3.67
C ALA A 101 16.40 15.09 -3.50
N GLY A 102 16.09 15.50 -2.27
CA GLY A 102 14.88 16.27 -1.94
C GLY A 102 14.22 15.81 -0.65
N GLU A 103 13.51 16.72 0.01
CA GLU A 103 12.65 16.36 1.15
C GLU A 103 11.39 15.69 0.62
N VAL A 104 11.08 14.50 1.15
CA VAL A 104 9.88 13.73 0.78
C VAL A 104 8.60 14.38 1.33
N TRP A 105 8.74 15.24 2.33
CA TRP A 105 7.64 15.81 3.09
C TRP A 105 7.63 17.33 2.98
N ASP A 106 6.44 17.88 2.79
CA ASP A 106 6.23 19.32 2.89
C ASP A 106 6.52 19.82 4.33
N SER A 107 6.96 21.08 4.45
CA SER A 107 7.41 21.67 5.71
C SER A 107 6.36 21.68 6.83
N ILE A 108 5.05 21.68 6.50
CA ILE A 108 3.96 21.60 7.48
C ILE A 108 3.33 20.21 7.58
N ALA A 109 3.81 19.23 6.80
CA ALA A 109 3.41 17.84 6.98
C ALA A 109 3.97 17.31 8.31
N GLY A 110 3.21 16.48 9.01
CA GLY A 110 3.67 15.92 10.28
C GLY A 110 2.57 15.63 11.29
N LEU A 111 3.01 15.24 12.47
CA LEU A 111 2.17 15.04 13.65
C LEU A 111 2.21 16.30 14.53
N TYR A 112 1.04 16.73 14.98
CA TYR A 112 0.88 17.92 15.79
C TYR A 112 -0.07 17.66 16.97
N PRO A 113 0.25 18.17 18.17
CA PRO A 113 -0.70 18.21 19.26
C PRO A 113 -1.82 19.21 18.95
N THR A 114 -2.98 18.96 19.53
CA THR A 114 -4.17 19.80 19.43
C THR A 114 -4.73 20.09 20.82
N LYS A 115 -5.81 20.85 20.90
CA LYS A 115 -6.48 21.18 22.17
C LYS A 115 -6.83 19.91 22.95
N GLY A 116 -6.66 19.96 24.27
CA GLY A 116 -7.11 18.87 25.15
C GLY A 116 -6.27 17.58 25.06
N GLY A 117 -5.09 17.63 24.42
CA GLY A 117 -4.18 16.48 24.35
C GLY A 117 -4.41 15.55 23.16
N GLY A 118 -5.35 15.88 22.26
CA GLY A 118 -5.53 15.19 20.99
C GLY A 118 -4.37 15.44 20.02
N TRP A 119 -4.32 14.68 18.93
CA TRP A 119 -3.28 14.83 17.90
C TRP A 119 -3.88 14.74 16.50
N VAL A 120 -3.25 15.42 15.55
CA VAL A 120 -3.56 15.28 14.12
C VAL A 120 -2.32 14.99 13.30
N ARG A 121 -2.51 14.25 12.20
CA ARG A 121 -1.54 14.06 11.11
C ARG A 121 -1.95 14.95 9.94
N ILE A 122 -1.07 15.88 9.56
CA ILE A 122 -1.23 16.73 8.38
C ILE A 122 -0.45 16.11 7.21
N HIS A 123 -1.10 15.97 6.05
CA HIS A 123 -0.49 15.44 4.84
C HIS A 123 -0.64 16.40 3.64
N THR A 124 0.43 17.14 3.34
CA THR A 124 0.43 18.28 2.40
C THR A 124 1.32 18.07 1.17
N ASN A 125 1.48 16.83 0.71
CA ASN A 125 2.30 16.49 -0.48
C ASN A 125 1.80 17.12 -1.80
N PHE A 126 0.60 17.72 -1.82
CA PHE A 126 0.11 18.54 -2.92
C PHE A 126 -0.05 19.99 -2.48
N SER A 127 0.38 20.94 -3.31
CA SER A 127 0.35 22.37 -2.97
C SER A 127 -1.03 22.89 -2.59
N HIS A 128 -2.10 22.35 -3.18
CA HIS A 128 -3.47 22.74 -2.82
C HIS A 128 -3.90 22.23 -1.44
N HIS A 129 -3.38 21.07 -0.99
CA HIS A 129 -3.60 20.60 0.38
C HIS A 129 -2.94 21.53 1.39
N ARG A 130 -1.69 21.92 1.12
CA ARG A 130 -0.96 22.90 1.95
C ARG A 130 -1.74 24.19 2.07
N LYS A 131 -2.11 24.77 0.94
CA LYS A 131 -2.88 26.03 0.89
C LYS A 131 -4.18 25.93 1.66
N GLY A 132 -5.00 24.91 1.42
CA GLY A 132 -6.30 24.81 2.09
C GLY A 132 -6.19 24.56 3.59
N VAL A 133 -5.17 23.84 4.08
CA VAL A 133 -4.89 23.73 5.52
C VAL A 133 -4.52 25.09 6.11
N LEU A 134 -3.65 25.85 5.44
CA LEU A 134 -3.28 27.21 5.89
C LEU A 134 -4.47 28.17 5.89
N ASP A 135 -5.33 28.10 4.87
CA ASP A 135 -6.55 28.90 4.78
C ASP A 135 -7.51 28.61 5.94
N ILE A 136 -7.73 27.33 6.29
CA ILE A 136 -8.56 26.91 7.43
C ILE A 136 -7.98 27.43 8.76
N LEU A 137 -6.67 27.33 8.92
CA LEU A 137 -5.96 27.82 10.11
C LEU A 137 -5.80 29.35 10.11
N ARG A 138 -6.17 30.03 9.03
CA ARG A 138 -6.02 31.48 8.82
C ARG A 138 -4.57 31.97 8.95
N ILE A 139 -3.64 31.16 8.46
CA ILE A 139 -2.21 31.44 8.47
C ILE A 139 -1.79 31.85 7.05
N ALA A 140 -1.12 33.00 6.93
CA ALA A 140 -0.55 33.43 5.66
C ALA A 140 0.62 32.52 5.27
N GLU A 141 0.69 32.14 4.00
CA GLU A 141 1.83 31.38 3.48
C GLU A 141 3.09 32.25 3.47
N THR A 142 4.22 31.67 3.88
CA THR A 142 5.52 32.35 3.90
C THR A 142 6.62 31.42 3.35
N ALA A 143 7.72 32.03 2.88
CA ALA A 143 8.91 31.29 2.46
C ALA A 143 9.72 30.72 3.65
N GLU A 144 9.48 31.23 4.87
CA GLU A 144 10.16 30.81 6.09
C GLU A 144 9.51 29.54 6.67
N THR A 145 9.97 28.39 6.19
CA THR A 145 9.40 27.06 6.50
C THR A 145 9.31 26.77 8.00
N GLN A 146 10.35 27.10 8.76
CA GLN A 146 10.38 26.84 10.20
C GLN A 146 9.40 27.74 10.98
N ALA A 147 9.33 29.03 10.62
CA ALA A 147 8.40 29.96 11.25
C ALA A 147 6.95 29.57 10.96
N LEU A 148 6.66 29.18 9.71
CA LEU A 148 5.35 28.69 9.31
C LEU A 148 4.97 27.41 10.06
N ARG A 149 5.89 26.46 10.20
CA ARG A 149 5.66 25.22 10.94
C ARG A 149 5.29 25.50 12.41
N SER A 150 5.95 26.46 13.04
CA SER A 150 5.63 26.88 14.42
C SER A 150 4.26 27.55 14.52
N GLN A 151 3.90 28.42 13.56
CA GLN A 151 2.56 29.05 13.53
C GLN A 151 1.44 28.00 13.37
N VAL A 152 1.65 27.00 12.50
CA VAL A 152 0.73 25.87 12.34
C VAL A 152 0.59 25.11 13.66
N ALA A 153 1.71 24.76 14.30
CA ALA A 153 1.68 24.05 15.58
C ALA A 153 0.90 24.82 16.65
N GLU A 154 1.10 26.14 16.76
CA GLU A 154 0.40 26.99 17.72
C GLU A 154 -1.10 27.09 17.43
N ALA A 155 -1.48 27.29 16.17
CA ALA A 155 -2.89 27.36 15.78
C ALA A 155 -3.63 26.06 16.14
N LEU A 156 -3.01 24.91 15.92
CA LEU A 156 -3.60 23.59 16.18
C LEU A 156 -3.92 23.35 17.67
N LEU A 157 -3.20 23.99 18.59
CA LEU A 157 -3.49 23.89 20.03
C LEU A 157 -4.85 24.50 20.42
N THR A 158 -5.47 25.28 19.53
CA THR A 158 -6.81 25.86 19.74
C THR A 158 -7.94 25.00 19.18
N TRP A 159 -7.61 24.01 18.34
CA TRP A 159 -8.57 23.14 17.67
C TRP A 159 -8.78 21.83 18.42
N ASP A 160 -10.02 21.34 18.43
CA ASP A 160 -10.28 19.93 18.72
C ASP A 160 -9.85 19.08 17.51
N SER A 161 -9.21 17.93 17.75
CA SER A 161 -8.64 17.10 16.68
C SER A 161 -9.69 16.57 15.70
N GLU A 162 -10.84 16.11 16.20
CA GLU A 162 -11.89 15.55 15.34
C GLU A 162 -12.63 16.66 14.60
N HIS A 163 -12.90 17.78 15.28
CA HIS A 163 -13.50 18.94 14.63
C HIS A 163 -12.63 19.48 13.48
N LEU A 164 -11.30 19.51 13.67
CA LEU A 164 -10.38 19.92 12.62
C LEU A 164 -10.33 18.91 11.47
N GLU A 165 -10.31 17.61 11.76
CA GLU A 165 -10.39 16.56 10.73
C GLU A 165 -11.65 16.76 9.86
N ASP A 166 -12.82 16.96 10.49
CA ASP A 166 -14.09 17.18 9.79
C ASP A 166 -14.09 18.48 8.96
N GLU A 167 -13.53 19.57 9.49
CA GLU A 167 -13.38 20.83 8.77
C GLU A 167 -12.48 20.66 7.54
N CYS A 168 -11.30 20.07 7.72
CA CYS A 168 -10.38 19.78 6.63
C CYS A 168 -11.01 18.86 5.59
N ALA A 169 -11.70 17.79 6.00
CA ALA A 169 -12.36 16.86 5.10
C ALA A 169 -13.45 17.54 4.26
N ARG A 170 -14.26 18.43 4.85
CA ARG A 170 -15.28 19.22 4.13
C ARG A 170 -14.70 20.11 3.03
N HIS A 171 -13.45 20.53 3.20
CA HIS A 171 -12.70 21.32 2.22
C HIS A 171 -11.80 20.47 1.31
N GLY A 172 -11.86 19.14 1.39
CA GLY A 172 -11.04 18.22 0.58
C GLY A 172 -9.57 18.17 0.98
N MET A 173 -9.24 18.53 2.22
CA MET A 173 -7.88 18.55 2.76
C MET A 173 -7.54 17.25 3.49
N CYS A 174 -6.27 16.83 3.42
CA CYS A 174 -5.80 15.59 4.05
C CYS A 174 -5.22 15.85 5.45
N VAL A 175 -6.09 15.93 6.44
CA VAL A 175 -5.75 15.96 7.87
C VAL A 175 -6.54 14.86 8.57
N ALA A 176 -5.90 14.09 9.45
CA ALA A 176 -6.54 13.00 10.18
C ALA A 176 -6.28 13.11 11.69
N ALA A 177 -7.32 12.96 12.49
CA ALA A 177 -7.24 12.86 13.95
C ALA A 177 -6.67 11.50 14.36
N MET A 178 -5.69 11.52 15.25
CA MET A 178 -5.14 10.30 15.84
C MET A 178 -6.11 9.78 16.89
N ARG A 179 -6.37 8.48 16.83
CA ARG A 179 -7.28 7.78 17.73
C ARG A 179 -6.55 6.61 18.36
N SER A 180 -6.77 6.40 19.64
CA SER A 180 -6.44 5.15 20.32
C SER A 180 -7.22 3.99 19.72
N TYR A 181 -6.81 2.75 20.03
CA TYR A 181 -7.56 1.57 19.63
C TYR A 181 -9.01 1.61 20.14
N ASP A 182 -9.24 2.02 21.38
CA ASP A 182 -10.59 2.06 21.97
C ASP A 182 -11.48 3.11 21.31
N GLU A 183 -10.92 4.27 20.95
CA GLU A 183 -11.65 5.30 20.18
C GLU A 183 -11.97 4.81 18.77
N TRP A 184 -10.99 4.20 18.09
CA TRP A 184 -11.21 3.63 16.76
C TRP A 184 -12.31 2.56 16.77
N GLN A 185 -12.30 1.62 17.72
CA GLN A 185 -13.32 0.57 17.81
C GLN A 185 -14.76 1.11 18.01
N LYS A 186 -14.90 2.29 18.60
CA LYS A 186 -16.20 2.96 18.77
C LYS A 186 -16.64 3.74 17.53
N HIS A 187 -15.69 4.09 16.65
CA HIS A 187 -15.91 4.93 15.48
C HIS A 187 -16.87 4.28 14.46
N PRO A 188 -17.78 5.04 13.82
CA PRO A 188 -18.72 4.50 12.83
C PRO A 188 -18.02 3.74 11.68
N HIS A 189 -16.88 4.23 11.19
CA HIS A 189 -16.14 3.54 10.12
C HIS A 189 -15.58 2.19 10.56
N ALA A 190 -15.11 2.05 11.80
CA ALA A 190 -14.64 0.75 12.30
C ALA A 190 -15.78 -0.26 12.37
N LYS A 191 -16.95 0.17 12.87
CA LYS A 191 -18.17 -0.65 12.91
C LYS A 191 -18.63 -1.07 11.53
N ALA A 192 -18.55 -0.17 10.54
CA ALA A 192 -18.91 -0.45 9.15
C ALA A 192 -18.00 -1.49 8.48
N LEU A 193 -16.77 -1.67 8.97
CA LEU A 193 -15.81 -2.63 8.44
C LEU A 193 -15.90 -4.02 9.11
N ILE A 194 -16.73 -4.20 10.14
CA ILE A 194 -16.91 -5.50 10.79
C ILE A 194 -17.49 -6.49 9.78
N GLY A 195 -16.80 -7.62 9.58
CA GLY A 195 -17.22 -8.66 8.65
C GLY A 195 -16.96 -8.34 7.17
N VAL A 196 -16.41 -7.17 6.85
CA VAL A 196 -15.98 -6.82 5.50
C VAL A 196 -14.61 -7.46 5.23
N PRO A 197 -14.45 -8.27 4.17
CA PRO A 197 -13.15 -8.85 3.86
C PRO A 197 -12.15 -7.75 3.44
N PRO A 198 -10.85 -7.90 3.72
CA PRO A 198 -9.84 -6.90 3.33
C PRO A 198 -9.72 -6.67 1.82
N LEU A 199 -10.18 -7.63 1.01
CA LEU A 199 -10.22 -7.56 -0.45
C LEU A 199 -11.55 -8.15 -0.93
N GLU A 200 -12.26 -7.43 -1.81
CA GLU A 200 -13.44 -7.90 -2.51
C GLU A 200 -13.24 -7.72 -4.02
N ILE A 201 -13.37 -8.81 -4.77
CA ILE A 201 -13.35 -8.77 -6.24
C ILE A 201 -14.78 -8.92 -6.72
N ARG A 202 -15.37 -7.82 -7.18
CA ARG A 202 -16.73 -7.79 -7.73
C ARG A 202 -16.70 -7.55 -9.23
N ARG A 203 -17.36 -8.42 -9.97
CA ARG A 203 -17.60 -8.23 -11.40
C ARG A 203 -18.57 -7.05 -11.61
N VAL A 204 -18.16 -6.08 -12.42
CA VAL A 204 -18.93 -4.84 -12.65
C VAL A 204 -19.79 -4.88 -13.91
N ASP A 205 -19.46 -5.73 -14.87
CA ASP A 205 -20.23 -5.93 -16.10
C ASP A 205 -20.73 -7.38 -16.25
N GLN A 206 -21.82 -7.57 -16.98
CA GLN A 206 -22.33 -8.90 -17.35
C GLN A 206 -21.89 -9.32 -18.77
N GLY A 207 -20.98 -8.57 -19.38
CA GLY A 207 -20.52 -8.81 -20.75
C GLY A 207 -19.63 -10.04 -20.84
N THR A 208 -19.36 -10.53 -22.04
CA THR A 208 -18.46 -11.68 -22.23
C THR A 208 -17.08 -11.35 -21.65
N VAL A 209 -16.58 -12.19 -20.74
CA VAL A 209 -15.21 -12.04 -20.21
C VAL A 209 -14.25 -12.16 -21.40
N PRO A 210 -13.41 -11.15 -21.69
CA PRO A 210 -12.39 -11.29 -22.70
C PRO A 210 -11.52 -12.48 -22.33
N THR A 211 -11.48 -13.51 -23.19
CA THR A 211 -10.50 -14.57 -23.03
C THR A 211 -9.14 -13.95 -23.34
N THR A 212 -8.43 -13.51 -22.31
CA THR A 212 -7.01 -13.22 -22.44
C THR A 212 -6.36 -14.55 -22.80
N LYS A 213 -6.05 -14.73 -24.08
CA LYS A 213 -5.28 -15.88 -24.53
C LYS A 213 -3.88 -15.70 -23.99
N PHE A 214 -3.58 -16.39 -22.88
CA PHE A 214 -2.20 -16.65 -22.52
C PHE A 214 -1.55 -17.38 -23.69
N ALA A 215 -0.36 -16.94 -24.09
CA ALA A 215 0.25 -17.43 -25.31
C ALA A 215 0.52 -18.95 -25.22
N ASP A 216 0.39 -19.66 -26.36
CA ASP A 216 0.41 -21.14 -26.46
C ASP A 216 1.76 -21.82 -26.14
N ASP A 217 1.74 -22.67 -25.11
CA ASP A 217 2.61 -23.79 -24.70
C ASP A 217 4.12 -23.78 -25.06
N SER A 218 4.93 -23.00 -24.32
CA SER A 218 6.36 -23.30 -24.20
C SER A 218 6.78 -23.39 -22.73
N LYS A 219 7.55 -24.43 -22.38
CA LYS A 219 7.99 -24.80 -21.02
C LYS A 219 8.76 -23.70 -20.27
N ASN A 220 9.13 -22.61 -20.93
CA ASN A 220 9.92 -21.51 -20.38
C ASN A 220 9.18 -20.15 -20.39
N ARG A 221 7.84 -20.16 -20.56
CA ARG A 221 7.06 -18.93 -20.53
C ARG A 221 6.95 -18.32 -19.16
N ARG A 222 6.88 -16.99 -19.15
CA ARG A 222 6.67 -16.23 -17.92
C ARG A 222 5.16 -16.11 -17.63
N PRO A 223 4.72 -16.10 -16.36
CA PRO A 223 3.31 -16.33 -16.02
C PRO A 223 2.31 -15.29 -16.56
N LEU A 224 2.76 -14.06 -16.82
CA LEU A 224 1.93 -12.97 -17.33
C LEU A 224 2.34 -12.52 -18.75
N GLU A 225 3.02 -13.39 -19.50
CA GLU A 225 3.39 -13.10 -20.88
C GLU A 225 2.15 -12.84 -21.75
N GLY A 226 2.16 -11.72 -22.48
CA GLY A 226 1.02 -11.28 -23.31
C GLY A 226 -0.03 -10.45 -22.56
N VAL A 227 0.03 -10.39 -21.22
CA VAL A 227 -0.79 -9.48 -20.43
C VAL A 227 -0.23 -8.06 -20.54
N LYS A 228 -1.12 -7.10 -20.81
CA LYS A 228 -0.81 -5.67 -20.81
C LYS A 228 -1.52 -5.02 -19.64
N VAL A 229 -0.79 -4.29 -18.82
CA VAL A 229 -1.36 -3.53 -17.70
C VAL A 229 -1.16 -2.05 -17.98
N LEU A 230 -2.26 -1.31 -17.91
CA LEU A 230 -2.28 0.13 -17.93
C LEU A 230 -2.37 0.62 -16.49
N ASP A 231 -1.34 1.30 -16.02
CA ASP A 231 -1.32 1.94 -14.72
C ASP A 231 -1.54 3.46 -14.91
N LEU A 232 -2.69 3.96 -14.45
CA LEU A 232 -3.06 5.39 -14.44
C LEU A 232 -3.01 5.98 -13.03
N SER A 233 -2.32 5.30 -12.12
CA SER A 233 -2.18 5.78 -10.75
C SER A 233 -1.13 6.87 -10.65
N ARG A 234 -1.32 7.75 -9.67
CA ARG A 234 -0.41 8.86 -9.38
C ARG A 234 0.47 8.61 -8.15
N VAL A 235 0.01 7.78 -7.21
CA VAL A 235 0.61 7.70 -5.87
C VAL A 235 0.75 6.25 -5.41
N LEU A 236 1.95 5.92 -4.92
CA LEU A 236 2.41 4.74 -4.16
C LEU A 236 1.80 3.38 -4.51
N ALA A 237 0.56 3.09 -4.11
CA ALA A 237 -0.02 1.75 -4.21
C ALA A 237 -0.12 1.26 -5.67
N GLY A 238 -0.53 2.14 -6.58
CA GLY A 238 -0.66 1.79 -7.98
C GLY A 238 0.70 1.52 -8.66
N PRO A 239 1.71 2.40 -8.55
CA PRO A 239 3.02 2.13 -9.13
C PRO A 239 3.71 0.90 -8.51
N VAL A 240 3.46 0.60 -7.22
CA VAL A 240 3.91 -0.64 -6.59
C VAL A 240 3.23 -1.86 -7.21
N ALA A 241 1.91 -1.81 -7.44
CA ALA A 241 1.19 -2.88 -8.13
C ALA A 241 1.71 -3.07 -9.56
N GLY A 242 1.91 -1.98 -10.31
CA GLY A 242 2.50 -1.99 -11.65
C GLY A 242 3.88 -2.64 -11.66
N ARG A 243 4.79 -2.21 -10.76
CA ARG A 243 6.12 -2.80 -10.59
C ARG A 243 6.07 -4.29 -10.29
N THR A 244 5.19 -4.71 -9.38
CA THR A 244 5.01 -6.12 -9.03
C THR A 244 4.58 -6.93 -10.25
N LEU A 245 3.59 -6.44 -11.01
CA LEU A 245 3.12 -7.10 -12.24
C LEU A 245 4.21 -7.15 -13.33
N ALA A 246 5.02 -6.10 -13.48
CA ALA A 246 6.17 -6.11 -14.39
C ALA A 246 7.26 -7.12 -13.99
N GLY A 247 7.56 -7.22 -12.69
CA GLY A 247 8.48 -8.24 -12.16
C GLY A 247 7.97 -9.66 -12.42
N LEU A 248 6.64 -9.83 -12.40
CA LEU A 248 5.93 -11.05 -12.80
C LEU A 248 5.68 -11.13 -14.32
N THR A 249 6.30 -10.25 -15.10
CA THR A 249 6.53 -10.28 -16.57
C THR A 249 5.48 -9.65 -17.49
N VAL A 250 4.62 -8.79 -16.94
CA VAL A 250 3.72 -7.94 -17.71
C VAL A 250 4.48 -6.86 -18.48
N TYR A 251 4.04 -6.55 -19.70
CA TYR A 251 4.42 -5.30 -20.38
C TYR A 251 3.63 -4.12 -19.77
N LEU A 252 4.32 -3.21 -19.08
CA LEU A 252 3.73 -1.96 -18.60
C LEU A 252 3.71 -0.91 -19.72
N ALA A 253 2.54 -0.34 -19.97
CA ALA A 253 2.41 0.86 -20.77
C ALA A 253 2.11 2.03 -19.82
N PHE A 254 3.07 2.92 -19.63
CA PHE A 254 2.84 4.20 -18.95
C PHE A 254 2.27 5.19 -19.96
N ARG A 255 1.12 5.79 -19.67
CA ARG A 255 0.63 6.99 -20.35
C ARG A 255 0.39 8.06 -19.32
N SER A 256 0.97 9.24 -19.54
CA SER A 256 0.66 10.40 -18.70
C SER A 256 -0.81 10.78 -18.90
N VAL A 257 -1.48 11.15 -17.80
CA VAL A 257 -2.87 11.65 -17.84
C VAL A 257 -2.97 12.92 -18.69
N SER A 258 -1.87 13.67 -18.87
CA SER A 258 -1.80 14.81 -19.80
C SER A 258 -2.00 14.44 -21.27
N ASP A 259 -1.81 13.17 -21.64
CA ASP A 259 -1.87 12.68 -23.02
C ASP A 259 -3.23 12.06 -23.36
N LEU A 260 -4.13 11.98 -22.38
CA LEU A 260 -5.52 11.58 -22.58
C LEU A 260 -6.34 12.80 -22.99
N LYS A 261 -6.47 13.03 -24.30
CA LYS A 261 -7.58 13.84 -24.83
C LYS A 261 -8.87 13.10 -24.53
N VAL A 262 -9.55 13.51 -23.47
CA VAL A 262 -10.95 13.15 -23.23
C VAL A 262 -11.77 13.86 -24.31
N SER A 263 -12.43 13.07 -25.17
CA SER A 263 -13.43 13.56 -26.12
C SER A 263 -14.74 13.88 -25.42
#